data_AF-A0A1C6C5Z4-F1
#
_entry.id   AF-A0A1C6C5Z4-F1
#
_cell.length_a   1.000
_cell.length_b   1.000
_cell.length_c   1.000
_cell.angle_alpha   90.00
_cell.angle_beta   90.00
_cell.angle_gamma   90.00
#
_symmetry.space_group_name_H-M   'P 1'
#
loop_
_entity.id
_entity.type
_entity.pdbx_description
1 polymer ?
#
loop_
_entity_poly.entity_id
_entity_poly.type
_entity_poly.pdbx_seq_one_letter_code
_entity_poly.pdbx_strand_id
1 'polypeptide(L)'
;MKVFIYGFNRNAEICIYGISGEEETEKFLTKFFADKGLYLLSEEERKKYNTDAEYAVSKESYEALAQNIERIQAALDAIADDVIKTECDPNEVYQIDGKCYVV
;
A
#
# COMPACT_ATOMS: atom_id res chain seq x y z
N MET A 1 -4.89 -4.74 5.52
CA MET A 1 -6.01 -4.48 4.54
C MET A 1 -6.25 -5.68 3.60
N LYS A 2 -7.51 -6.10 3.37
CA LYS A 2 -7.89 -7.16 2.42
C LYS A 2 -8.30 -6.59 1.05
N VAL A 3 -7.76 -7.14 -0.04
CA VAL A 3 -8.07 -6.75 -1.42
C VAL A 3 -8.45 -7.97 -2.28
N PHE A 4 -9.39 -7.79 -3.20
CA PHE A 4 -9.74 -8.77 -4.22
C PHE A 4 -8.90 -8.57 -5.48
N ILE A 5 -8.35 -9.65 -6.05
CA ILE A 5 -7.53 -9.55 -7.26
C ILE A 5 -8.34 -10.07 -8.46
N TYR A 6 -8.89 -9.15 -9.25
CA TYR A 6 -9.63 -9.52 -10.45
C TYR A 6 -8.65 -10.01 -11.54
N GLY A 7 -8.87 -11.23 -12.01
CA GLY A 7 -7.94 -11.99 -12.87
C GLY A 7 -7.36 -13.24 -12.21
N PHE A 8 -7.16 -13.22 -10.88
CA PHE A 8 -6.88 -14.44 -10.10
C PHE A 8 -8.12 -14.98 -9.39
N ASN A 9 -9.17 -14.16 -9.26
CA ASN A 9 -10.40 -14.51 -8.54
C ASN A 9 -10.12 -14.98 -7.10
N ARG A 10 -9.28 -14.25 -6.39
CA ARG A 10 -8.86 -14.55 -5.01
C ARG A 10 -8.66 -13.28 -4.20
N ASN A 11 -8.72 -13.43 -2.88
CA ASN A 11 -8.37 -12.37 -1.94
C ASN A 11 -6.89 -12.45 -1.58
N ALA A 12 -6.30 -11.29 -1.32
CA ALA A 12 -4.99 -11.15 -0.68
C ALA A 12 -5.12 -10.22 0.51
N GLU A 13 -4.36 -10.52 1.56
CA GLU A 13 -4.18 -9.65 2.70
C GLU A 13 -2.81 -8.99 2.58
N ILE A 14 -2.80 -7.67 2.67
CA ILE A 14 -1.61 -6.84 2.56
C ILE A 14 -1.50 -6.07 3.87
N CYS A 15 -0.28 -6.03 4.43
CA CYS A 15 0.04 -5.25 5.61
C CYS A 15 1.31 -4.43 5.29
N ILE A 16 1.22 -3.11 5.43
CA ILE A 16 2.34 -2.19 5.27
C ILE A 16 2.37 -1.30 6.51
N TYR A 17 3.53 -1.23 7.14
CA TYR A 17 3.77 -0.44 8.33
C TYR A 17 4.54 0.82 7.95
N GLY A 18 4.05 1.97 8.40
CA GLY A 18 4.72 3.25 8.22
C GLY A 18 5.93 3.40 9.15
N ILE A 19 6.62 4.52 9.06
CA ILE A 19 7.82 4.78 9.88
C ILE A 19 7.54 4.92 11.38
N SER A 20 6.29 5.19 11.75
CA SER A 20 5.82 5.18 13.14
C SER A 20 5.63 3.77 13.70
N GLY A 21 5.70 2.74 12.86
CA GLY A 21 5.34 1.36 13.19
C GLY A 21 3.83 1.09 13.18
N GLU A 22 3.00 2.08 12.87
CA GLU A 22 1.56 1.92 12.72
C GLU A 22 1.20 1.32 11.35
N GLU A 23 0.12 0.54 11.28
CA GLU A 23 -0.36 0.01 10.00
C GLU A 23 -0.96 1.15 9.17
N GLU A 24 -0.34 1.43 8.02
CA GLU A 24 -0.72 2.51 7.10
C GLU A 24 -1.11 1.96 5.73
N THR A 25 -1.51 0.68 5.68
CA THR A 25 -1.76 -0.06 4.43
C THR A 25 -2.76 0.63 3.50
N GLU A 26 -3.90 1.10 4.03
CA GLU A 26 -4.93 1.71 3.20
C GLU A 26 -4.45 3.03 2.58
N LYS A 27 -3.83 3.89 3.38
CA LYS A 27 -3.23 5.16 2.93
C LYS A 27 -2.12 4.92 1.91
N PHE A 28 -1.29 3.90 2.11
CA PHE A 28 -0.27 3.52 1.15
C PHE A 28 -0.91 3.04 -0.16
N LEU A 29 -1.80 2.05 -0.11
CA LEU A 29 -2.36 1.43 -1.31
C LEU A 29 -3.20 2.40 -2.13
N THR A 30 -4.00 3.25 -1.49
CA THR A 30 -4.79 4.29 -2.17
C THR A 30 -3.92 5.31 -2.88
N LYS A 31 -2.76 5.69 -2.31
CA LYS A 31 -1.78 6.56 -2.98
C LYS A 31 -0.97 5.84 -4.05
N PHE A 32 -0.50 4.63 -3.77
CA PHE A 32 0.34 3.82 -4.66
C PHE A 32 -0.40 3.45 -5.95
N PHE A 33 -1.67 3.11 -5.83
CA PHE A 33 -2.55 2.79 -6.94
C PHE A 33 -3.44 3.96 -7.39
N ALA A 34 -3.15 5.19 -6.96
CA ALA A 34 -3.84 6.37 -7.49
C ALA A 34 -3.75 6.34 -9.03
N ASP A 35 -4.91 6.38 -9.69
CA ASP A 35 -5.08 6.27 -11.13
C ASP A 35 -4.62 4.94 -11.79
N LYS A 36 -4.24 3.93 -10.98
CA LYS A 36 -3.59 2.67 -11.44
C LYS A 36 -4.27 1.38 -10.99
N GLY A 37 -5.56 1.46 -10.66
CA GLY A 37 -6.43 0.28 -10.68
C GLY A 37 -6.80 -0.34 -9.33
N LEU A 38 -6.59 0.37 -8.21
CA LEU A 38 -7.32 0.07 -6.97
C LEU A 38 -8.67 0.79 -7.01
N TYR A 39 -9.76 0.07 -6.77
CA TYR A 39 -11.10 0.67 -6.72
C TYR A 39 -11.99 -0.01 -5.68
N LEU A 40 -12.99 0.72 -5.18
CA LEU A 40 -13.99 0.20 -4.25
C LEU A 40 -14.98 -0.70 -4.99
N LEU A 41 -15.19 -1.91 -4.48
CA LEU A 41 -16.19 -2.83 -5.01
C LEU A 41 -17.59 -2.38 -4.61
N SER A 42 -18.50 -2.35 -5.58
CA SER A 42 -19.93 -2.24 -5.31
C SER A 42 -20.48 -3.48 -4.60
N GLU A 43 -21.66 -3.38 -3.97
CA GLU A 43 -22.33 -4.56 -3.40
C GLU A 43 -22.62 -5.64 -4.43
N GLU A 44 -22.98 -5.25 -5.66
CA GLU A 44 -23.26 -6.17 -6.76
C GLU A 44 -21.99 -6.94 -7.15
N GLU A 45 -20.86 -6.26 -7.24
CA GLU A 45 -19.57 -6.90 -7.54
C GLU A 45 -19.11 -7.81 -6.41
N ARG A 46 -19.23 -7.40 -5.14
CA ARG A 46 -18.90 -8.27 -3.99
C ARG A 46 -19.69 -9.58 -4.01
N LYS A 47 -20.99 -9.50 -4.33
CA LYS A 47 -21.86 -10.68 -4.52
C LYS A 47 -21.43 -11.51 -5.73
N LYS A 48 -21.15 -10.87 -6.87
CA LYS A 48 -20.73 -11.53 -8.12
C LYS A 48 -19.42 -12.30 -7.96
N TYR A 49 -18.44 -11.70 -7.29
CA TYR A 49 -17.13 -12.31 -7.06
C TYR A 49 -17.07 -13.18 -5.81
N ASN A 50 -18.16 -13.24 -5.04
CA ASN A 50 -18.25 -13.95 -3.76
C ASN A 50 -17.08 -13.60 -2.83
N THR A 51 -16.84 -12.29 -2.65
CA THR A 51 -15.74 -11.77 -1.83
C THR A 51 -16.26 -10.85 -0.73
N ASP A 52 -15.57 -10.86 0.41
CA ASP A 52 -15.74 -9.95 1.52
C ASP A 52 -14.77 -8.75 1.48
N ALA A 53 -13.90 -8.67 0.47
CA ALA A 53 -13.01 -7.53 0.27
C ALA A 53 -13.80 -6.27 -0.13
N GLU A 54 -13.39 -5.12 0.41
CA GLU A 54 -13.98 -3.83 0.04
C GLU A 54 -13.35 -3.23 -1.22
N TYR A 55 -12.08 -3.55 -1.47
CA TYR A 55 -11.31 -3.02 -2.59
C TYR A 55 -10.93 -4.13 -3.56
N ALA A 56 -10.83 -3.78 -4.83
CA ALA A 56 -10.31 -4.63 -5.88
C ALA A 56 -9.12 -4.00 -6.60
N VAL A 57 -8.22 -4.87 -7.06
CA VAL A 57 -7.02 -4.53 -7.83
C VAL A 57 -6.86 -5.51 -8.99
N SER A 58 -6.26 -5.05 -10.10
CA SER A 58 -5.97 -5.93 -11.24
C SER A 58 -4.86 -6.92 -10.88
N LYS A 59 -4.83 -8.07 -11.58
CA LYS A 59 -3.70 -9.01 -11.51
C LYS A 59 -2.36 -8.31 -11.75
N GLU A 60 -2.25 -7.48 -12.78
CA GLU A 60 -1.00 -6.81 -13.18
C GLU A 60 -0.52 -5.83 -12.10
N SER A 61 -1.44 -5.04 -11.56
CA SER A 61 -1.16 -4.09 -10.47
C SER A 61 -0.77 -4.82 -9.19
N TYR A 62 -1.41 -5.95 -8.88
CA TYR A 62 -1.04 -6.79 -7.74
C TYR A 62 0.35 -7.43 -7.93
N GLU A 63 0.66 -7.95 -9.11
CA GLU A 63 1.98 -8.53 -9.40
C GLU A 63 3.08 -7.47 -9.30
N ALA A 64 2.84 -6.25 -9.79
CA ALA A 64 3.77 -5.13 -9.63
C ALA A 64 3.99 -4.76 -8.15
N LEU A 65 2.94 -4.76 -7.33
CA LEU A 65 3.07 -4.56 -5.88
C LEU A 65 3.88 -5.70 -5.25
N ALA A 66 3.52 -6.95 -5.53
CA ALA A 66 4.19 -8.12 -4.94
C ALA A 66 5.69 -8.17 -5.23
N GLN A 67 6.12 -7.73 -6.42
CA GLN A 67 7.54 -7.65 -6.78
C GLN A 67 8.31 -6.54 -6.05
N ASN A 68 7.62 -5.51 -5.54
CA ASN A 68 8.25 -4.34 -4.94
C ASN A 68 7.99 -4.21 -3.44
N ILE A 69 7.03 -4.95 -2.87
CA ILE A 69 6.58 -4.76 -1.49
C ILE A 69 7.68 -4.95 -0.45
N GLU A 70 8.57 -5.94 -0.66
CA GLU A 70 9.73 -6.17 0.20
C GLU A 70 10.69 -4.98 0.18
N ARG A 71 10.94 -4.40 -1.00
CA ARG A 71 11.81 -3.23 -1.15
C ARG A 71 11.21 -1.99 -0.51
N ILE A 72 9.88 -1.83 -0.62
CA ILE A 72 9.15 -0.73 0.00
C ILE A 72 9.26 -0.83 1.51
N GLN A 73 8.98 -2.00 2.10
CA GLN A 73 9.05 -2.16 3.56
C GLN A 73 10.49 -1.97 4.06
N ALA A 74 11.49 -2.54 3.38
CA ALA A 74 12.89 -2.34 3.74
C ALA A 74 13.32 -0.86 3.67
N ALA A 75 12.77 -0.08 2.72
CA ALA A 75 13.03 1.35 2.65
C ALA A 75 12.37 2.11 3.81
N LEU A 76 11.12 1.79 4.16
CA LEU A 76 10.43 2.38 5.32
C LEU A 76 11.18 2.08 6.61
N ASP A 77 11.61 0.84 6.82
CA ASP A 77 12.36 0.43 8.01
C ASP A 77 13.70 1.18 8.11
N ALA A 78 14.42 1.35 6.99
CA ALA A 78 15.68 2.09 6.96
C ALA A 78 15.48 3.59 7.30
N ILE A 79 14.38 4.19 6.82
CA ILE A 79 14.02 5.58 7.14
C ILE A 79 13.66 5.70 8.63
N ALA A 80 12.87 4.78 9.17
CA ALA A 80 12.53 4.76 10.59
C ALA A 80 13.79 4.70 11.47
N ASP A 81 14.73 3.83 11.11
CA ASP A 81 16.02 3.68 11.78
C ASP A 81 16.85 4.98 11.74
N ASP A 82 16.86 5.67 10.61
CA ASP A 82 17.60 6.92 10.44
C ASP A 82 16.97 8.07 11.24
N VAL A 83 15.63 8.19 11.22
CA VAL A 83 14.87 9.16 12.02
C VAL A 83 15.17 8.99 13.51
N ILE A 84 15.19 7.75 14.00
CA ILE A 84 15.50 7.44 15.41
C ILE A 84 16.96 7.81 15.75
N LYS A 85 17.91 7.49 14.87
CA LYS A 85 19.35 7.70 15.14
C LYS A 85 19.76 9.17 15.05
N THR A 86 19.12 9.93 14.16
CA THR A 86 19.52 11.30 13.83
C THR A 86 18.60 12.35 14.44
N GLU A 87 17.47 11.93 15.04
CA GLU A 87 16.41 12.82 15.54
C GLU A 87 15.93 13.84 14.48
N CYS A 88 15.96 13.46 13.20
CA CYS A 88 15.54 14.32 12.11
C CYS A 88 14.04 14.26 11.86
N ASP A 89 13.45 15.34 11.32
CA ASP A 89 12.06 15.31 10.85
C ASP A 89 12.00 14.61 9.48
N PRO A 90 11.35 13.44 9.36
CA PRO A 90 11.24 12.73 8.09
C PRO A 90 10.54 13.55 7.02
N ASN A 91 9.64 14.47 7.40
CA ASN A 91 8.97 15.35 6.46
C ASN A 91 9.89 16.41 5.88
N GLU A 92 11.04 16.69 6.48
CA GLU A 92 12.03 17.63 5.96
C GLU A 92 13.12 16.92 5.15
N VAL A 93 13.52 15.72 5.57
CA VAL A 93 14.65 14.98 4.98
C VAL A 93 14.22 14.14 3.77
N TYR A 94 13.04 13.51 3.82
CA TYR A 94 12.58 12.56 2.81
C TYR A 94 11.52 13.17 1.87
N GLN A 95 11.81 14.37 1.38
CA GLN A 95 11.02 15.03 0.34
C GLN A 95 11.60 14.80 -1.06
N ILE A 96 10.72 14.50 -2.03
CA ILE A 96 11.04 14.59 -3.45
C ILE A 96 10.03 15.59 -4.04
N ASP A 97 10.48 16.56 -4.83
CA ASP A 97 9.61 17.58 -5.45
C ASP A 97 8.60 18.26 -4.49
N GLY A 98 9.02 18.50 -3.23
CA GLY A 98 8.18 19.15 -2.20
C GLY A 98 7.06 18.27 -1.64
N LYS A 99 7.09 16.95 -1.87
CA LYS A 99 6.15 15.99 -1.30
C LYS A 99 6.91 14.96 -0.46
N CYS A 100 6.41 14.74 0.76
CA CYS A 100 6.85 13.61 1.59
C CYS A 100 6.18 12.34 1.06
N TYR A 101 7.00 11.37 0.62
CA TYR A 101 6.54 10.08 0.10
C TYR A 101 6.55 8.98 1.16
N VAL A 102 6.94 9.31 2.39
CA VAL A 102 6.98 8.40 3.52
C VAL A 102 5.59 8.38 4.18
N VAL A 103 5.11 7.17 4.50
CA VAL A 103 3.86 6.95 5.23
C VAL A 103 4.14 6.56 6.67
#